data_AF-A0A2H3DXG4-F1
#
_entry.id   AF-A0A2H3DXG4-F1
#
_cell.length_a   1.000
_cell.length_b   1.000
_cell.length_c   1.000
_cell.angle_alpha   90.00
_cell.angle_beta   90.00
_cell.angle_gamma   90.00
#
_symmetry.space_group_name_H-M   'P 1'
#
loop_
_entity.id
_entity.type
_entity.pdbx_description
1 polymer ?
#
loop_
_entity_poly.entity_id
_entity_poly.type
_entity_poly.pdbx_seq_one_letter_code
_entity_poly.pdbx_strand_id
1 'polypeptide(L)'
;MSPTLYTFGGSVWSAAPELAIAELYPTNAIATKTVNLVNGENFDPSFIDVNPSATLPTLTADGKSYQNTTDVISYLVANAPKPLSTPTSHKSIIQQVHEDQYDPNFALLLVRDDAELVAKAGALPKTFVENRQAALVKHSQDPANSRHATFYAEKLAGNGALLDIYTGTNKDPSSFYAQSQEHFANLKSYLYAILPSVLPADGFIAGATPGEADFHVAAWLTRISATSGATNAADALVALEKSFGESLPEVVRKYARAWIVRDSWKKVYAEGLH
;
A
#
# COMPACT_ATOMS: atom_id res chain seq x y z
N MET A 1 -25.91 8.87 -5.01
CA MET A 1 -24.70 9.69 -5.25
C MET A 1 -23.70 8.81 -5.96
N SER A 2 -22.94 9.32 -6.93
CA SER A 2 -21.92 8.52 -7.60
C SER A 2 -20.83 8.09 -6.61
N PRO A 3 -20.31 6.85 -6.70
CA PRO A 3 -19.22 6.40 -5.83
C PRO A 3 -18.01 7.31 -5.93
N THR A 4 -17.40 7.65 -4.79
CA THR A 4 -16.19 8.48 -4.71
C THR A 4 -15.10 7.73 -3.95
N LEU A 5 -13.99 7.43 -4.64
CA LEU A 5 -12.78 6.84 -4.09
C LEU A 5 -11.85 7.93 -3.58
N TYR A 6 -11.59 7.94 -2.29
CA TYR A 6 -10.50 8.69 -1.68
C TYR A 6 -9.21 7.91 -1.89
N THR A 7 -8.24 8.54 -2.55
CA THR A 7 -7.01 7.88 -3.03
C THR A 7 -5.79 8.79 -2.92
N PHE A 8 -4.60 8.23 -3.08
CA PHE A 8 -3.35 8.95 -3.26
C PHE A 8 -2.38 8.10 -4.09
N GLY A 9 -1.82 8.68 -5.15
CA GLY A 9 -0.93 7.97 -6.08
C GLY A 9 0.39 7.48 -5.47
N GLY A 10 0.72 7.80 -4.22
CA GLY A 10 1.85 7.22 -3.48
C GLY A 10 1.46 6.08 -2.52
N SER A 11 0.19 5.69 -2.49
CA SER A 11 -0.37 4.69 -1.57
C SER A 11 -0.54 3.36 -2.26
N VAL A 12 0.28 2.36 -1.89
CA VAL A 12 0.16 0.97 -2.36
C VAL A 12 -1.26 0.44 -2.27
N TRP A 13 -1.93 0.66 -1.15
CA TRP A 13 -3.28 0.14 -0.97
C TRP A 13 -4.34 0.90 -1.73
N SER A 14 -4.05 2.13 -2.18
CA SER A 14 -4.93 2.84 -3.10
C SER A 14 -4.73 2.42 -4.56
N ALA A 15 -3.53 1.94 -4.92
CA ALA A 15 -3.28 1.37 -6.23
C ALA A 15 -4.16 0.14 -6.52
N ALA A 16 -4.45 -0.68 -5.51
CA ALA A 16 -5.28 -1.87 -5.67
C ALA A 16 -6.72 -1.58 -6.20
N PRO A 17 -7.54 -0.70 -5.59
CA PRO A 17 -8.81 -0.31 -6.18
C PRO A 17 -8.67 0.51 -7.46
N GLU A 18 -7.58 1.25 -7.68
CA GLU A 18 -7.34 1.93 -8.95
C GLU A 18 -7.11 0.94 -10.11
N LEU A 19 -6.39 -0.16 -9.87
CA LEU A 19 -6.26 -1.27 -10.81
C LEU A 19 -7.64 -1.89 -11.09
N ALA A 20 -8.43 -2.15 -10.06
CA ALA A 20 -9.79 -2.68 -10.20
C ALA A 20 -10.68 -1.74 -11.04
N ILE A 21 -10.63 -0.43 -10.77
CA ILE A 21 -11.39 0.57 -11.52
C ILE A 21 -10.95 0.60 -12.99
N ALA A 22 -9.65 0.62 -13.25
CA ALA A 22 -9.11 0.67 -14.60
C ALA A 22 -9.44 -0.58 -15.44
N GLU A 23 -9.62 -1.73 -14.80
CA GLU A 23 -9.98 -3.00 -15.46
C GLU A 23 -11.48 -3.19 -15.64
N LEU A 24 -12.28 -2.78 -14.66
CA LEU A 24 -13.69 -3.20 -14.59
C LEU A 24 -14.68 -2.11 -14.99
N TYR A 25 -14.28 -0.84 -14.93
CA TYR A 25 -15.19 0.28 -15.09
C TYR A 25 -14.86 1.13 -16.34
N PRO A 26 -15.88 1.68 -17.01
CA PRO A 26 -15.69 2.75 -17.97
C PRO A 26 -14.99 3.95 -17.34
N THR A 27 -14.26 4.69 -18.16
CA THR A 27 -13.64 5.96 -17.75
C THR A 27 -14.67 6.87 -17.07
N ASN A 28 -14.29 7.46 -15.92
CA ASN A 28 -15.11 8.36 -15.10
C ASN A 28 -16.35 7.75 -14.43
N ALA A 29 -16.50 6.41 -14.41
CA ALA A 29 -17.62 5.78 -13.69
C ALA A 29 -17.50 5.89 -12.16
N ILE A 30 -16.27 5.98 -11.64
CA ILE A 30 -15.98 6.19 -10.22
C ILE A 30 -15.24 7.52 -10.08
N ALA A 31 -15.77 8.43 -9.28
CA ALA A 31 -15.11 9.70 -9.00
C ALA A 31 -13.92 9.46 -8.05
N THR A 32 -12.86 10.25 -8.17
CA THR A 32 -11.71 10.20 -7.26
C THR A 32 -11.56 11.52 -6.50
N LYS A 33 -11.11 11.42 -5.25
CA LYS A 33 -10.70 12.56 -4.43
C LYS A 33 -9.33 12.27 -3.83
N THR A 34 -8.35 13.10 -4.15
CA THR A 34 -6.99 12.93 -3.62
C THR A 34 -6.92 13.35 -2.16
N VAL A 35 -6.25 12.55 -1.32
CA VAL A 35 -5.90 12.86 0.06
C VAL A 35 -4.40 12.62 0.22
N ASN A 36 -3.58 13.68 0.18
CA ASN A 36 -2.14 13.55 0.13
C ASN A 36 -1.55 13.05 1.46
N LEU A 37 -1.09 11.80 1.48
CA LEU A 37 -0.52 11.16 2.67
C LEU A 37 0.84 11.73 3.08
N VAL A 38 1.63 12.25 2.12
CA VAL A 38 2.92 12.91 2.39
C VAL A 38 2.68 14.18 3.19
N ASN A 39 1.61 14.92 2.90
CA ASN A 39 1.24 16.15 3.62
C ASN A 39 0.43 15.87 4.89
N GLY A 40 0.11 14.61 5.19
CA GLY A 40 -0.74 14.24 6.33
C GLY A 40 -2.20 14.70 6.18
N GLU A 41 -2.71 14.89 4.96
CA GLU A 41 -4.09 15.36 4.73
C GLU A 41 -5.15 14.37 5.23
N ASN A 42 -4.78 13.09 5.40
CA ASN A 42 -5.64 12.08 6.02
C ASN A 42 -5.92 12.37 7.51
N PHE A 43 -5.14 13.24 8.14
CA PHE A 43 -5.38 13.68 9.53
C PHE A 43 -6.32 14.87 9.63
N ASP A 44 -6.84 15.37 8.51
CA ASP A 44 -7.88 16.38 8.55
C ASP A 44 -9.14 15.82 9.25
N PRO A 45 -9.73 16.55 10.21
CA PRO A 45 -10.90 16.09 10.95
C PRO A 45 -12.08 15.72 10.04
N SER A 46 -12.23 16.37 8.88
CA SER A 46 -13.29 16.05 7.91
C SER A 46 -13.06 14.70 7.22
N PHE A 47 -11.81 14.26 7.05
CA PHE A 47 -11.52 12.93 6.53
C PHE A 47 -11.65 11.86 7.61
N ILE A 48 -11.24 12.16 8.85
CA ILE A 48 -11.44 11.26 10.00
C ILE A 48 -12.93 10.96 10.19
N ASP A 49 -13.81 11.94 9.98
CA ASP A 49 -15.26 11.72 10.04
C ASP A 49 -15.77 10.74 8.94
N VAL A 50 -15.06 10.60 7.81
CA VAL A 50 -15.38 9.63 6.74
C VAL A 50 -14.78 8.26 7.03
N ASN A 51 -13.54 8.23 7.52
CA ASN A 51 -12.82 7.03 7.93
C ASN A 51 -12.07 7.29 9.26
N PRO A 52 -12.57 6.80 10.40
CA PRO A 52 -11.96 7.01 11.72
C PRO A 52 -10.54 6.45 11.86
N SER A 53 -10.14 5.49 11.02
CA SER A 53 -8.76 5.00 10.97
C SER A 53 -7.81 5.94 10.23
N ALA A 54 -8.36 6.94 9.53
CA ALA A 54 -7.64 7.92 8.71
C ALA A 54 -6.71 7.26 7.67
N THR A 55 -7.18 6.19 7.04
CA THR A 55 -6.42 5.40 6.07
C THR A 55 -6.99 5.54 4.67
N LEU A 56 -6.14 5.25 3.67
CA LEU A 56 -6.55 5.09 2.29
C LEU A 56 -6.31 3.63 1.86
N PRO A 57 -7.10 3.10 0.93
CA PRO A 57 -8.21 3.76 0.24
C PRO A 57 -9.45 3.90 1.13
N THR A 58 -10.36 4.78 0.76
CA THR A 58 -11.72 4.84 1.34
C THR A 58 -12.71 5.10 0.22
N LEU A 59 -13.84 4.39 0.19
CA LEU A 59 -14.88 4.59 -0.81
C LEU A 59 -16.16 5.03 -0.15
N THR A 60 -16.76 6.12 -0.62
CA THR A 60 -18.14 6.47 -0.26
C THR A 60 -19.06 6.08 -1.40
N ALA A 61 -20.04 5.23 -1.14
CA ALA A 61 -21.02 4.79 -2.13
C ALA A 61 -22.33 4.41 -1.43
N ASP A 62 -23.48 4.69 -2.07
CA ASP A 62 -24.80 4.31 -1.57
C ASP A 62 -25.09 4.73 -0.11
N GLY A 63 -24.59 5.92 0.28
CA GLY A 63 -24.74 6.45 1.64
C GLY A 63 -23.89 5.74 2.70
N LYS A 64 -22.94 4.89 2.30
CA LYS A 64 -22.01 4.16 3.17
C LYS A 64 -20.57 4.57 2.90
N SER A 65 -19.71 4.37 3.90
CA SER A 65 -18.25 4.50 3.80
C SER A 65 -17.62 3.11 3.96
N TYR A 66 -16.82 2.71 2.98
CA TYR A 66 -15.99 1.51 2.99
C TYR A 66 -14.57 1.95 3.32
N GLN A 67 -14.07 1.53 4.48
CA GLN A 67 -12.96 2.19 5.19
C GLN A 67 -11.64 1.41 5.16
N ASN A 68 -11.62 0.27 4.47
CA ASN A 68 -10.43 -0.56 4.29
C ASN A 68 -10.35 -1.09 2.84
N THR A 69 -9.16 -1.49 2.43
CA THR A 69 -8.87 -1.93 1.06
C THR A 69 -9.74 -3.10 0.62
N THR A 70 -9.94 -4.11 1.47
CA THR A 70 -10.70 -5.32 1.12
C THR A 70 -12.16 -4.99 0.86
N ASP A 71 -12.79 -4.19 1.72
CA ASP A 71 -14.18 -3.80 1.57
C ASP A 71 -14.40 -2.90 0.35
N VAL A 72 -13.46 -1.99 0.08
CA VAL A 72 -13.48 -1.13 -1.11
C VAL A 72 -13.44 -1.96 -2.39
N ILE A 73 -12.50 -2.90 -2.50
CA ILE A 73 -12.37 -3.71 -3.72
C ILE A 73 -13.52 -4.69 -3.83
N SER A 74 -13.94 -5.34 -2.75
CA SER A 74 -15.15 -6.19 -2.71
C SER A 74 -16.39 -5.45 -3.22
N TYR A 75 -16.58 -4.17 -2.83
CA TYR A 75 -17.66 -3.35 -3.38
C TYR A 75 -17.49 -3.14 -4.89
N LEU A 76 -16.29 -2.74 -5.34
CA LEU A 76 -16.02 -2.46 -6.75
C LEU A 76 -16.22 -3.70 -7.64
N VAL A 77 -15.75 -4.87 -7.22
CA VAL A 77 -15.91 -6.09 -8.02
C VAL A 77 -17.37 -6.56 -8.09
N ALA A 78 -18.13 -6.36 -7.02
CA ALA A 78 -19.54 -6.74 -6.96
C ALA A 78 -20.46 -5.78 -7.72
N ASN A 79 -20.06 -4.50 -7.84
CA ASN A 79 -20.85 -3.43 -8.47
C ASN A 79 -20.26 -2.99 -9.83
N ALA A 80 -19.32 -3.74 -10.39
CA ALA A 80 -18.83 -3.50 -11.73
C ALA A 80 -19.94 -3.75 -12.78
N PRO A 81 -19.90 -3.11 -13.96
CA PRO A 81 -20.84 -3.41 -15.05
C PRO A 81 -20.90 -4.90 -15.43
N LYS A 82 -19.76 -5.59 -15.28
CA LYS A 82 -19.68 -7.06 -15.31
C LYS A 82 -19.11 -7.52 -13.96
N PRO A 83 -19.98 -7.85 -12.98
CA PRO A 83 -19.52 -8.27 -11.66
C PRO A 83 -18.63 -9.50 -11.71
N LEU A 84 -17.66 -9.56 -10.80
CA LEU A 84 -16.80 -10.73 -10.62
C LEU A 84 -17.20 -11.49 -9.35
N SER A 85 -17.08 -12.81 -9.40
CA SER A 85 -17.18 -13.66 -8.22
C SER A 85 -15.81 -13.84 -7.58
N THR A 86 -15.76 -13.87 -6.24
CA THR A 86 -14.52 -14.11 -5.49
C THR A 86 -14.61 -15.42 -4.72
N PRO A 87 -14.04 -16.52 -5.26
CA PRO A 87 -13.95 -17.80 -4.59
C PRO A 87 -13.29 -17.71 -3.21
N THR A 88 -13.65 -18.62 -2.30
CA THR A 88 -13.06 -18.68 -0.95
C THR A 88 -11.54 -18.81 -0.98
N SER A 89 -10.98 -19.56 -1.94
CA SER A 89 -9.53 -19.70 -2.13
C SER A 89 -8.83 -18.38 -2.46
N HIS A 90 -9.53 -17.41 -3.06
CA HIS A 90 -8.97 -16.10 -3.36
C HIS A 90 -8.99 -15.21 -2.12
N LYS A 91 -9.99 -15.37 -1.25
CA LYS A 91 -10.09 -14.63 0.02
C LYS A 91 -8.94 -14.93 0.96
N SER A 92 -8.46 -16.17 1.03
CA SER A 92 -7.27 -16.49 1.84
C SER A 92 -6.01 -15.81 1.32
N ILE A 93 -5.83 -15.71 0.00
CA ILE A 93 -4.69 -15.00 -0.60
C ILE A 93 -4.76 -13.50 -0.28
N ILE A 94 -5.96 -12.91 -0.38
CA ILE A 94 -6.22 -11.51 -0.01
C ILE A 94 -5.89 -11.30 1.46
N GLN A 95 -6.40 -12.14 2.36
CA GLN A 95 -6.09 -12.02 3.78
C GLN A 95 -4.59 -12.07 4.03
N GLN A 96 -3.89 -13.03 3.40
CA GLN A 96 -2.48 -13.24 3.63
C GLN A 96 -1.62 -12.04 3.22
N VAL A 97 -1.88 -11.42 2.07
CA VAL A 97 -1.10 -10.25 1.61
C VAL A 97 -1.32 -8.98 2.46
N HIS A 98 -2.36 -8.97 3.31
CA HIS A 98 -2.66 -7.91 4.27
C HIS A 98 -2.18 -8.21 5.69
N GLU A 99 -1.51 -9.35 5.94
CA GLU A 99 -0.93 -9.63 7.24
C GLU A 99 0.23 -8.68 7.56
N ASP A 100 0.32 -8.24 8.83
CA ASP A 100 1.33 -7.25 9.28
C ASP A 100 2.76 -7.66 8.95
N GLN A 101 3.08 -8.96 9.02
CA GLN A 101 4.40 -9.51 8.71
C GLN A 101 4.80 -9.36 7.23
N TYR A 102 3.86 -9.00 6.35
CA TYR A 102 4.07 -8.74 4.93
C TYR A 102 3.70 -7.30 4.54
N ASP A 103 3.44 -6.40 5.49
CA ASP A 103 2.98 -5.03 5.21
C ASP A 103 3.93 -4.26 4.25
N PRO A 104 3.44 -3.85 3.07
CA PRO A 104 4.22 -3.11 2.09
C PRO A 104 4.44 -1.63 2.49
N ASN A 105 3.71 -1.09 3.48
CA ASN A 105 3.99 0.23 4.03
C ASN A 105 5.17 0.19 5.00
N PHE A 106 5.25 -0.82 5.85
CA PHE A 106 6.46 -1.03 6.66
C PHE A 106 7.69 -1.29 5.79
N ALA A 107 7.56 -1.99 4.65
CA ALA A 107 8.65 -2.13 3.68
C ALA A 107 9.24 -0.78 3.20
N LEU A 108 8.41 0.26 3.07
CA LEU A 108 8.90 1.61 2.73
C LEU A 108 9.71 2.23 3.88
N LEU A 109 9.32 1.99 5.12
CA LEU A 109 9.81 2.70 6.30
C LEU A 109 10.85 1.92 7.13
N LEU A 110 11.04 0.62 6.87
CA LEU A 110 12.00 -0.20 7.59
C LEU A 110 13.43 0.30 7.41
N VAL A 111 14.29 0.13 8.41
CA VAL A 111 15.74 0.34 8.29
C VAL A 111 16.43 -0.81 9.01
N ARG A 112 17.30 -1.56 8.32
CA ARG A 112 17.88 -2.80 8.85
C ARG A 112 19.20 -2.59 9.57
N ASP A 113 19.86 -1.46 9.32
CA ASP A 113 21.13 -1.07 9.90
C ASP A 113 21.35 0.45 9.80
N ASP A 114 22.46 0.92 10.36
CA ASP A 114 22.82 2.34 10.37
C ASP A 114 23.05 2.91 8.96
N ALA A 115 23.54 2.10 8.01
CA ALA A 115 23.79 2.57 6.65
C ALA A 115 22.48 2.85 5.92
N GLU A 116 21.48 1.98 6.10
CA GLU A 116 20.13 2.20 5.60
C GLU A 116 19.44 3.38 6.29
N LEU A 117 19.65 3.54 7.60
CA LEU A 117 19.12 4.69 8.32
C LEU A 117 19.67 6.00 7.73
N VAL A 118 20.99 6.10 7.52
CA VAL A 118 21.61 7.27 6.88
C VAL A 118 21.03 7.52 5.49
N ALA A 119 20.88 6.48 4.67
CA ALA A 119 20.33 6.61 3.32
C ALA A 119 18.88 7.08 3.33
N LYS A 120 18.01 6.48 4.16
CA LYS A 120 16.57 6.83 4.22
C LYS A 120 16.31 8.15 4.95
N ALA A 121 17.19 8.55 5.88
CA ALA A 121 17.15 9.87 6.52
C ALA A 121 17.42 11.01 5.52
N GLY A 122 18.11 10.73 4.40
CA GLY A 122 18.33 11.67 3.30
C GLY A 122 17.26 11.63 2.20
N ALA A 123 16.19 10.85 2.35
CA ALA A 123 15.25 10.56 1.27
C ALA A 123 13.77 10.75 1.68
N LEU A 124 12.86 10.29 0.81
CA LEU A 124 11.41 10.39 0.99
C LEU A 124 10.90 9.83 2.33
N PRO A 125 11.40 8.70 2.89
CA PRO A 125 10.89 8.15 4.14
C PRO A 125 10.94 9.14 5.32
N LYS A 126 12.06 9.84 5.54
CA LYS A 126 12.13 10.86 6.59
C LYS A 126 11.17 12.01 6.31
N THR A 127 11.15 12.52 5.07
CA THR A 127 10.24 13.62 4.67
C THR A 127 8.78 13.25 4.92
N PHE A 128 8.39 12.02 4.60
CA PHE A 128 7.06 11.48 4.84
C PHE A 128 6.71 11.48 6.33
N VAL A 129 7.58 10.95 7.19
CA VAL A 129 7.32 10.88 8.64
C VAL A 129 7.30 12.28 9.28
N GLU A 130 8.21 13.17 8.87
CA GLU A 130 8.33 14.54 9.40
C GLU A 130 7.12 15.40 9.06
N ASN A 131 6.70 15.43 7.79
CA ASN A 131 5.51 16.17 7.37
C ASN A 131 4.24 15.67 8.07
N ARG A 132 4.13 14.36 8.26
CA ARG A 132 3.02 13.75 9.00
C ARG A 132 3.03 14.14 10.47
N GLN A 133 4.20 14.20 11.10
CA GLN A 133 4.32 14.70 12.47
C GLN A 133 3.85 16.16 12.57
N ALA A 134 4.28 17.01 11.63
CA ALA A 134 3.87 18.41 11.60
C ALA A 134 2.35 18.58 11.42
N ALA A 135 1.73 17.79 10.52
CA ALA A 135 0.29 17.78 10.34
C ALA A 135 -0.45 17.34 11.61
N LEU A 136 0.00 16.27 12.27
CA LEU A 136 -0.59 15.80 13.53
C LEU A 136 -0.50 16.85 14.63
N VAL A 137 0.66 17.51 14.80
CA VAL A 137 0.84 18.59 15.77
C VAL A 137 -0.15 19.72 15.48
N LYS A 138 -0.22 20.19 14.24
CA LYS A 138 -1.16 21.23 13.80
C LYS A 138 -2.61 20.89 14.16
N HIS A 139 -3.07 19.70 13.79
CA HIS A 139 -4.47 19.32 14.01
C HIS A 139 -4.80 19.06 15.48
N SER A 140 -3.86 18.50 16.25
CA SER A 140 -4.03 18.20 17.69
C SER A 140 -4.15 19.45 18.57
N GLN A 141 -3.55 20.56 18.13
CA GLN A 141 -3.51 21.81 18.89
C GLN A 141 -4.74 22.70 18.61
N ASP A 142 -5.50 22.40 17.57
CA ASP A 142 -6.72 23.12 17.23
C ASP A 142 -7.90 22.65 18.12
N PRO A 143 -8.46 23.51 18.99
CA PRO A 143 -9.58 23.16 19.86
C PRO A 143 -10.82 22.67 19.12
N ALA A 144 -11.02 23.09 17.85
CA ALA A 144 -12.13 22.63 17.01
C ALA A 144 -12.07 21.13 16.70
N ASN A 145 -10.90 20.51 16.88
CA ASN A 145 -10.65 19.11 16.60
C ASN A 145 -10.68 18.22 17.84
N SER A 146 -11.10 18.77 18.99
CA SER A 146 -11.15 18.07 20.29
C SER A 146 -11.95 16.75 20.27
N ARG A 147 -12.92 16.60 19.36
CA ARG A 147 -13.67 15.34 19.16
C ARG A 147 -12.80 14.14 18.75
N HIS A 148 -11.61 14.41 18.18
CA HIS A 148 -10.64 13.41 17.71
C HIS A 148 -9.37 13.38 18.58
N ALA A 149 -9.41 13.91 19.81
CA ALA A 149 -8.23 14.05 20.66
C ALA A 149 -7.47 12.73 20.91
N THR A 150 -8.20 11.63 21.16
CA THR A 150 -7.59 10.30 21.34
C THR A 150 -6.84 9.85 20.09
N PHE A 151 -7.46 10.00 18.92
CA PHE A 151 -6.82 9.67 17.63
C PHE A 151 -5.50 10.44 17.45
N TYR A 152 -5.51 11.75 17.68
CA TYR A 152 -4.28 12.53 17.54
C TYR A 152 -3.21 12.14 18.55
N ALA A 153 -3.58 11.89 19.81
CA ALA A 153 -2.62 11.49 20.84
C ALA A 153 -1.90 10.18 20.48
N GLU A 154 -2.66 9.17 20.02
CA GLU A 154 -2.10 7.88 19.60
C GLU A 154 -1.21 8.02 18.36
N LYS A 155 -1.65 8.77 17.34
CA LYS A 155 -0.86 9.00 16.12
C LYS A 155 0.40 9.81 16.37
N LEU A 156 0.34 10.83 17.24
CA LEU A 156 1.51 11.61 17.65
C LEU A 156 2.57 10.74 18.31
N ALA A 157 2.16 9.83 19.20
CA ALA A 157 3.08 8.92 19.87
C ALA A 157 3.75 7.96 18.87
N GLY A 158 2.96 7.29 18.02
CA GLY A 158 3.49 6.33 17.05
C GLY A 158 4.38 6.97 15.97
N ASN A 159 3.91 8.06 15.35
CA ASN A 159 4.67 8.74 14.29
C ASN A 159 5.89 9.49 14.86
N GLY A 160 5.78 10.03 16.07
CA GLY A 160 6.90 10.67 16.77
C GLY A 160 8.02 9.69 17.11
N ALA A 161 7.68 8.51 17.63
CA ALA A 161 8.67 7.47 17.92
C ALA A 161 9.45 7.02 16.66
N LEU A 162 8.76 6.94 15.51
CA LEU A 162 9.42 6.66 14.23
C LEU A 162 10.28 7.83 13.76
N LEU A 163 9.82 9.07 13.92
CA LEU A 163 10.59 10.27 13.56
C LEU A 163 11.89 10.38 14.37
N ASP A 164 11.85 10.00 15.65
CA ASP A 164 13.03 10.00 16.52
C ASP A 164 14.12 9.06 16.02
N ILE A 165 13.76 7.95 15.38
CA ILE A 165 14.72 7.06 14.71
C ILE A 165 15.35 7.78 13.52
N TYR A 166 14.53 8.33 12.62
CA TYR A 166 15.00 9.04 11.41
C TYR A 166 15.81 10.31 11.68
N THR A 167 15.63 10.94 12.85
CA THR A 167 16.36 12.15 13.24
C THR A 167 17.59 11.87 14.11
N GLY A 168 17.81 10.61 14.53
CA GLY A 168 18.90 10.23 15.45
C GLY A 168 18.68 10.69 16.89
N THR A 169 17.44 11.10 17.23
CA THR A 169 17.03 11.40 18.61
C THR A 169 16.96 10.10 19.42
N ASN A 170 16.46 9.02 18.81
CA ASN A 170 16.50 7.68 19.39
C ASN A 170 17.96 7.22 19.53
N LYS A 171 18.39 6.91 20.76
CA LYS A 171 19.77 6.49 21.09
C LYS A 171 20.01 4.99 20.98
N ASP A 172 18.96 4.21 20.80
CA ASP A 172 19.02 2.75 20.66
C ASP A 172 17.95 2.26 19.66
N PRO A 173 18.22 2.34 18.33
CA PRO A 173 17.30 1.86 17.30
C PRO A 173 17.36 0.34 17.11
N SER A 174 18.09 -0.41 17.95
CA SER A 174 18.37 -1.85 17.74
C SER A 174 17.11 -2.72 17.63
N SER A 175 16.07 -2.43 18.41
CA SER A 175 14.79 -3.15 18.33
C SER A 175 14.07 -2.91 16.99
N PHE A 176 14.13 -1.68 16.47
CA PHE A 176 13.56 -1.35 15.16
C PHE A 176 14.35 -2.00 14.02
N TYR A 177 15.67 -2.10 14.15
CA TYR A 177 16.51 -2.82 13.19
C TYR A 177 16.17 -4.31 13.18
N ALA A 178 16.03 -4.94 14.35
CA ALA A 178 15.64 -6.33 14.45
C ALA A 178 14.26 -6.59 13.80
N GLN A 179 13.27 -5.73 14.09
CA GLN A 179 11.95 -5.79 13.45
C GLN A 179 12.03 -5.63 11.93
N SER A 180 12.86 -4.68 11.45
CA SER A 180 13.07 -4.41 10.03
C SER A 180 13.72 -5.58 9.30
N GLN A 181 14.67 -6.26 9.94
CA GLN A 181 15.35 -7.45 9.41
C GLN A 181 14.40 -8.64 9.36
N GLU A 182 13.62 -8.87 10.42
CA GLU A 182 12.58 -9.90 10.45
C GLU A 182 11.54 -9.69 9.35
N HIS A 183 11.04 -8.47 9.21
CA HIS A 183 10.08 -8.13 8.16
C HIS A 183 10.66 -8.36 6.76
N PHE A 184 11.90 -7.94 6.53
CA PHE A 184 12.57 -8.19 5.26
C PHE A 184 12.71 -9.69 4.96
N ALA A 185 13.01 -10.51 5.97
CA ALA A 185 13.04 -11.97 5.83
C ALA A 185 11.64 -12.55 5.55
N ASN A 186 10.59 -12.00 6.16
CA ASN A 186 9.21 -12.42 5.90
C ASN A 186 8.76 -12.08 4.49
N LEU A 187 9.08 -10.89 3.98
CA LEU A 187 8.85 -10.51 2.57
C LEU A 187 9.55 -11.48 1.62
N LYS A 188 10.79 -11.86 1.93
CA LYS A 188 11.52 -12.88 1.18
C LYS A 188 10.78 -14.22 1.19
N SER A 189 10.40 -14.72 2.37
CA SER A 189 9.62 -15.96 2.50
C SER A 189 8.34 -15.91 1.68
N TYR A 190 7.61 -14.79 1.73
CA TYR A 190 6.40 -14.61 0.95
C TYR A 190 6.66 -14.68 -0.55
N LEU A 191 7.62 -13.90 -1.04
CA LEU A 191 7.93 -13.77 -2.47
C LEU A 191 8.47 -15.07 -3.08
N TYR A 192 9.26 -15.84 -2.32
CA TYR A 192 9.99 -17.00 -2.83
C TYR A 192 9.36 -18.36 -2.51
N ALA A 193 8.50 -18.45 -1.50
CA ALA A 193 7.87 -19.72 -1.11
C ALA A 193 6.34 -19.66 -1.16
N ILE A 194 5.73 -18.63 -0.60
CA ILE A 194 4.27 -18.55 -0.43
C ILE A 194 3.59 -18.14 -1.74
N LEU A 195 3.96 -17.00 -2.29
CA LEU A 195 3.35 -16.46 -3.51
C LEU A 195 3.43 -17.47 -4.68
N PRO A 196 4.57 -18.15 -4.95
CA PRO A 196 4.63 -19.19 -5.97
C PRO A 196 3.65 -20.35 -5.76
N SER A 197 3.29 -20.67 -4.51
CA SER A 197 2.38 -21.78 -4.20
C SER A 197 0.91 -21.48 -4.51
N VAL A 198 0.56 -20.20 -4.64
CA VAL A 198 -0.82 -19.74 -4.90
C VAL A 198 -1.02 -19.16 -6.29
N LEU A 199 0.06 -18.85 -7.02
CA LEU A 199 0.00 -18.35 -8.38
C LEU A 199 -0.23 -19.48 -9.40
N PRO A 200 -1.01 -19.23 -10.47
CA PRO A 200 -1.13 -20.17 -11.57
C PRO A 200 0.16 -20.19 -12.40
N ALA A 201 0.39 -21.26 -13.16
CA ALA A 201 1.54 -21.38 -14.05
C ALA A 201 1.62 -20.26 -15.10
N ASP A 202 0.47 -19.77 -15.56
CA ASP A 202 0.30 -18.68 -16.51
C ASP A 202 -1.01 -17.92 -16.21
N GLY A 203 -1.05 -16.61 -16.54
CA GLY A 203 -2.22 -15.76 -16.33
C GLY A 203 -2.31 -15.19 -14.91
N PHE A 204 -3.53 -15.11 -14.39
CA PHE A 204 -3.89 -14.45 -13.14
C PHE A 204 -4.53 -15.44 -12.17
N ILE A 205 -4.56 -15.11 -10.87
CA ILE A 205 -5.20 -15.92 -9.84
C ILE A 205 -6.66 -16.21 -10.22
N ALA A 206 -7.35 -15.23 -10.81
CA ALA A 206 -8.72 -15.39 -11.32
C ALA A 206 -8.86 -16.06 -12.71
N GLY A 207 -7.76 -16.49 -13.33
CA GLY A 207 -7.72 -17.16 -14.64
C GLY A 207 -7.13 -16.29 -15.74
N ALA A 208 -7.80 -16.19 -16.89
CA ALA A 208 -7.28 -15.48 -18.06
C ALA A 208 -7.24 -13.94 -17.90
N THR A 209 -8.07 -13.40 -17.03
CA THR A 209 -8.15 -11.97 -16.71
C THR A 209 -8.06 -11.77 -15.19
N PRO A 210 -7.53 -10.64 -14.71
CA PRO A 210 -7.39 -10.41 -13.28
C PRO A 210 -8.75 -10.31 -12.57
N GLY A 211 -8.78 -10.74 -11.31
CA GLY A 211 -9.92 -10.56 -10.41
C GLY A 211 -9.51 -9.96 -9.07
N GLU A 212 -10.39 -10.05 -8.06
CA GLU A 212 -10.20 -9.37 -6.77
C GLU A 212 -8.83 -9.63 -6.13
N ALA A 213 -8.43 -10.90 -5.99
CA ALA A 213 -7.13 -11.25 -5.42
C ALA A 213 -5.96 -10.68 -6.23
N ASP A 214 -6.08 -10.62 -7.55
CA ASP A 214 -5.03 -10.11 -8.41
C ASP A 214 -4.79 -8.62 -8.19
N PHE A 215 -5.82 -7.82 -7.94
CA PHE A 215 -5.67 -6.39 -7.67
C PHE A 215 -4.87 -6.13 -6.39
N HIS A 216 -5.12 -6.92 -5.34
CA HIS A 216 -4.37 -6.84 -4.09
C HIS A 216 -2.92 -7.30 -4.26
N VAL A 217 -2.70 -8.46 -4.88
CA VAL A 217 -1.36 -9.05 -5.06
C VAL A 217 -0.50 -8.22 -6.00
N ALA A 218 -1.06 -7.68 -7.09
CA ALA A 218 -0.34 -6.83 -8.02
C ALA A 218 0.13 -5.52 -7.39
N ALA A 219 -0.75 -4.89 -6.60
CA ALA A 219 -0.42 -3.66 -5.89
C ALA A 219 0.71 -3.91 -4.87
N TRP A 220 0.56 -4.96 -4.07
CA TRP A 220 1.58 -5.37 -3.11
C TRP A 220 2.92 -5.67 -3.80
N LEU A 221 2.93 -6.50 -4.84
CA LEU A 221 4.16 -6.90 -5.53
C LEU A 221 4.87 -5.69 -6.16
N THR A 222 4.11 -4.77 -6.76
CA THR A 222 4.66 -3.54 -7.35
C THR A 222 5.30 -2.66 -6.27
N ARG A 223 4.69 -2.54 -5.09
CA ARG A 223 5.27 -1.82 -3.97
C ARG A 223 6.53 -2.49 -3.43
N ILE A 224 6.55 -3.81 -3.28
CA ILE A 224 7.78 -4.50 -2.85
C ILE A 224 8.91 -4.25 -3.85
N SER A 225 8.64 -4.33 -5.16
CA SER A 225 9.59 -3.94 -6.20
C SER A 225 10.11 -2.51 -6.01
N ALA A 226 9.21 -1.54 -5.78
CA ALA A 226 9.58 -0.14 -5.55
C ALA A 226 10.49 0.01 -4.31
N THR A 227 10.14 -0.65 -3.20
CA THR A 227 10.96 -0.61 -1.96
C THR A 227 12.30 -1.33 -2.09
N SER A 228 12.42 -2.25 -3.04
CA SER A 228 13.68 -2.88 -3.44
C SER A 228 14.52 -2.03 -4.41
N GLY A 229 14.06 -0.82 -4.76
CA GLY A 229 14.78 0.15 -5.57
C GLY A 229 14.35 0.22 -7.04
N ALA A 230 13.26 -0.44 -7.43
CA ALA A 230 12.70 -0.28 -8.77
C ALA A 230 12.11 1.11 -8.96
N THR A 231 12.29 1.67 -10.15
CA THR A 231 11.76 2.98 -10.53
C THR A 231 10.77 2.91 -11.68
N ASN A 232 10.75 1.80 -12.41
CA ASN A 232 9.92 1.62 -13.60
C ASN A 232 9.65 0.14 -13.91
N ALA A 233 8.85 -0.11 -14.93
CA ALA A 233 8.51 -1.46 -15.38
C ALA A 233 9.74 -2.33 -15.73
N ALA A 234 10.79 -1.75 -16.28
CA ALA A 234 11.94 -2.51 -16.79
C ALA A 234 12.86 -3.02 -15.67
N ASP A 235 12.93 -2.30 -14.54
CA ASP A 235 13.76 -2.69 -13.40
C ASP A 235 12.99 -3.39 -12.27
N ALA A 236 11.65 -3.41 -12.32
CA ALA A 236 10.78 -3.98 -11.28
C ALA A 236 11.21 -5.36 -10.74
N LEU A 237 11.55 -6.30 -11.62
CA LEU A 237 11.97 -7.65 -11.23
C LEU A 237 13.45 -7.72 -10.86
N VAL A 238 14.29 -6.97 -11.56
CA VAL A 238 15.74 -6.93 -11.33
C VAL A 238 16.05 -6.37 -9.93
N ALA A 239 15.31 -5.36 -9.51
CA ALA A 239 15.44 -4.76 -8.18
C ALA A 239 15.13 -5.78 -7.07
N LEU A 240 14.08 -6.58 -7.22
CA LEU A 240 13.74 -7.65 -6.27
C LEU A 240 14.86 -8.69 -6.18
N GLU A 241 15.31 -9.21 -7.31
CA GLU A 241 16.36 -10.24 -7.35
C GLU A 241 17.67 -9.74 -6.74
N LYS A 242 18.03 -8.47 -7.01
CA LYS A 242 19.19 -7.82 -6.39
C LYS A 242 19.01 -7.62 -4.88
N SER A 243 17.82 -7.20 -4.44
CA SER A 243 17.53 -6.90 -3.04
C SER A 243 17.54 -8.16 -2.16
N PHE A 244 16.97 -9.26 -2.66
CA PHE A 244 16.86 -10.53 -1.94
C PHE A 244 18.00 -11.53 -2.22
N GLY A 245 18.86 -11.20 -3.19
CA GLY A 245 20.10 -11.93 -3.48
C GLY A 245 19.92 -13.22 -4.29
N GLU A 246 18.76 -13.44 -4.92
CA GLU A 246 18.49 -14.64 -5.71
C GLU A 246 17.42 -14.41 -6.79
N SER A 247 17.44 -15.23 -7.84
CA SER A 247 16.47 -15.14 -8.95
C SER A 247 15.07 -15.50 -8.50
N LEU A 248 14.07 -14.72 -8.92
CA LEU A 248 12.67 -14.96 -8.57
C LEU A 248 12.18 -16.32 -9.08
N PRO A 249 11.19 -16.95 -8.42
CA PRO A 249 10.51 -18.10 -9.01
C PRO A 249 9.88 -17.73 -10.35
N GLU A 250 9.97 -18.61 -11.35
CA GLU A 250 9.50 -18.29 -12.72
C GLU A 250 8.02 -17.92 -12.75
N VAL A 251 7.20 -18.56 -11.92
CA VAL A 251 5.77 -18.26 -11.82
C VAL A 251 5.51 -16.82 -11.34
N VAL A 252 6.32 -16.30 -10.43
CA VAL A 252 6.24 -14.91 -9.95
C VAL A 252 6.66 -13.94 -11.05
N ARG A 253 7.73 -14.26 -11.80
CA ARG A 253 8.15 -13.45 -12.96
C ARG A 253 7.08 -13.38 -14.02
N LYS A 254 6.45 -14.51 -14.37
CA LYS A 254 5.37 -14.56 -15.35
C LYS A 254 4.17 -13.73 -14.90
N TYR A 255 3.76 -13.88 -13.63
CA TYR A 255 2.65 -13.13 -13.06
C TYR A 255 2.89 -11.61 -13.10
N ALA A 256 4.06 -11.16 -12.65
CA ALA A 256 4.43 -9.74 -12.68
C ALA A 256 4.46 -9.19 -14.12
N ARG A 257 5.05 -9.93 -15.06
CA ARG A 257 5.08 -9.54 -16.48
C ARG A 257 3.68 -9.47 -17.08
N ALA A 258 2.77 -10.37 -16.70
CA ALA A 258 1.39 -10.34 -17.14
C ALA A 258 0.66 -9.07 -16.68
N TRP A 259 1.04 -8.49 -15.53
CA TRP A 259 0.54 -7.22 -15.04
C TRP A 259 1.19 -6.00 -15.70
N ILE A 260 2.52 -5.95 -15.76
CA ILE A 260 3.30 -4.80 -16.25
C ILE A 260 2.90 -4.38 -17.68
N VAL A 261 2.50 -5.33 -18.52
CA VAL A 261 2.11 -5.06 -19.91
C VAL A 261 0.69 -4.49 -20.03
N ARG A 262 -0.13 -4.55 -18.98
CA ARG A 262 -1.53 -4.10 -19.01
C ARG A 262 -1.63 -2.58 -18.97
N ASP A 263 -2.60 -2.05 -19.71
CA ASP A 263 -2.82 -0.60 -19.76
C ASP A 263 -3.34 -0.05 -18.43
N SER A 264 -4.08 -0.85 -17.67
CA SER A 264 -4.48 -0.52 -16.29
C SER A 264 -3.27 -0.28 -15.39
N TRP A 265 -2.30 -1.20 -15.39
CA TRP A 265 -1.08 -1.08 -14.61
C TRP A 265 -0.27 0.14 -15.05
N LYS A 266 -0.05 0.31 -16.37
CA LYS A 266 0.66 1.50 -16.90
C LYS A 266 -0.01 2.81 -16.50
N LYS A 267 -1.35 2.83 -16.46
CA LYS A 267 -2.13 4.00 -16.05
C LYS A 267 -1.95 4.31 -14.57
N VAL A 268 -2.06 3.31 -13.70
CA VAL A 268 -1.92 3.48 -12.24
C VAL A 268 -0.51 3.90 -11.86
N TYR A 269 0.50 3.31 -12.48
CA TYR A 269 1.91 3.57 -12.18
C TYR A 269 2.59 4.55 -13.14
N ALA A 270 1.80 5.37 -13.85
CA ALA A 270 2.31 6.33 -14.85
C ALA A 270 3.25 7.38 -14.24
N GLU A 271 3.03 7.75 -12.98
CA GLU A 271 3.80 8.75 -12.25
C GLU A 271 4.93 8.13 -11.39
N GLY A 272 5.12 6.82 -11.47
CA GLY A 272 6.15 6.07 -10.75
C GLY A 272 5.61 4.88 -9.97
N LEU A 273 6.51 3.94 -9.66
CA LEU A 273 6.19 2.79 -8.81
C LEU A 273 6.02 3.25 -7.36
N HIS A 274 5.00 2.71 -6.70
CA HIS A 274 4.60 3.09 -5.35
C HIS A 274 3.80 1.97 -4.68
#